data_AF-K2BSN0-F1
#
_entry.id   AF-K2BSN0-F1
#
_cell.length_a   1.000
_cell.length_b   1.000
_cell.length_c   1.000
_cell.angle_alpha   90.00
_cell.angle_beta   90.00
_cell.angle_gamma   90.00
#
_symmetry.space_group_name_H-M   'P 1'
#
loop_
_entity.id
_entity.type
_entity.pdbx_description
1 polymer ?
#
loop_
_entity_poly.entity_id
_entity_poly.type
_entity_poly.pdbx_seq_one_letter_code
_entity_poly.pdbx_strand_id
1 'polypeptide(L)'
;MKLSGREFLRSLSEFFSQTDYEAELLLLLILPVSMLIIFLFYINSRRSATSLFDTIPEKDLEFIDTVRLQKGLEEFDRDFLIELALTSRVKPGYIFIDLDAFTKAEQGLKSKLLEQGDNPEKDNKYQHLLKLKSKLFKTH
;
A
#
# COMPACT_ATOMS: atom_id res chain seq x y z
N MET A 1 10.64 25.05 13.87
CA MET A 1 9.82 26.20 13.41
C MET A 1 8.88 25.69 12.32
N LYS A 2 7.56 25.79 12.50
CA LYS A 2 6.57 25.42 11.46
C LYS A 2 6.24 26.68 10.68
N LEU A 3 6.82 26.87 9.49
CA LEU A 3 6.37 27.92 8.58
C LEU A 3 4.93 27.63 8.16
N SER A 4 4.05 28.62 8.27
CA SER A 4 2.69 28.48 7.76
C SER A 4 2.72 28.50 6.22
N GLY A 5 1.82 27.75 5.57
CA GLY A 5 1.79 27.68 4.10
C GLY A 5 1.63 29.05 3.43
N ARG A 6 1.07 30.04 4.13
CA ARG A 6 0.96 31.42 3.63
C ARG A 6 2.30 32.16 3.63
N GLU A 7 3.12 31.98 4.64
CA GLU A 7 4.47 32.57 4.71
C GLU A 7 5.40 31.93 3.66
N PHE A 8 5.23 30.63 3.40
CA PHE A 8 5.95 29.94 2.33
C PHE A 8 5.58 30.47 0.94
N LEU A 9 4.28 30.66 0.65
CA LEU A 9 3.84 31.21 -0.63
C LEU A 9 4.27 32.68 -0.81
N ARG A 10 4.31 33.46 0.27
CA ARG A 10 4.76 34.85 0.23
C ARG A 10 6.26 34.96 -0.01
N SER A 11 7.06 34.12 0.64
CA SER A 11 8.52 34.06 0.41
C SER A 11 8.88 33.55 -0.98
N LEU A 12 8.14 32.56 -1.51
CA LEU A 12 8.26 32.17 -2.92
C LEU A 12 7.94 33.35 -3.85
N SER A 13 6.80 34.02 -3.64
CA SER A 13 6.41 35.17 -4.46
C SER A 13 7.45 36.30 -4.42
N GLU A 14 8.02 36.60 -3.26
CA GLU A 14 9.06 37.62 -3.12
C GLU A 14 10.34 37.21 -3.87
N PHE A 15 10.76 35.93 -3.76
CA PHE A 15 11.92 35.40 -4.47
C PHE A 15 11.76 35.43 -6.01
N PHE A 16 10.55 35.16 -6.52
CA PHE A 16 10.26 35.25 -7.96
C PHE A 16 10.03 36.69 -8.45
N SER A 17 9.79 37.66 -7.55
CA SER A 17 9.53 39.05 -7.92
C SER A 17 10.80 39.90 -8.10
N GLN A 18 11.93 39.45 -7.55
CA GLN A 18 13.24 40.05 -7.79
C GLN A 18 13.81 39.46 -9.08
N THR A 19 13.61 40.17 -10.20
CA THR A 19 14.14 39.85 -11.52
C THR A 19 15.66 40.08 -11.57
N ASP A 20 16.40 39.24 -10.86
CA ASP A 20 17.85 39.11 -11.01
C ASP A 20 18.16 37.94 -11.94
N TYR A 21 18.98 38.19 -12.96
CA TYR A 21 19.37 37.21 -13.98
C TYR A 21 19.96 35.92 -13.39
N GLU A 22 20.63 36.05 -12.23
CA GLU A 22 21.17 34.91 -11.48
C GLU A 22 20.07 34.02 -10.90
N ALA A 23 18.97 34.61 -10.42
CA ALA A 23 17.84 33.88 -9.88
C ALA A 23 17.08 33.12 -10.98
N GLU A 24 16.93 33.72 -12.16
CA GLU A 24 16.36 33.05 -13.34
C GLU A 24 17.18 31.83 -13.76
N LEU A 25 18.51 31.96 -13.82
CA LEU A 25 19.43 30.86 -14.14
C LEU A 25 19.37 29.74 -13.10
N LEU A 26 19.33 30.08 -11.81
CA LEU A 26 19.19 29.11 -10.73
C LEU A 26 17.83 28.38 -10.81
N LEU A 27 16.75 29.09 -11.11
CA LEU A 27 15.43 28.51 -11.28
C LEU A 27 15.36 27.58 -12.49
N LEU A 28 15.96 27.97 -13.61
CA LEU A 28 16.03 27.15 -14.82
C LEU A 28 16.75 25.82 -14.57
N LEU A 29 17.69 25.77 -13.61
CA LEU A 29 18.41 24.56 -13.24
C LEU A 29 17.69 23.73 -12.16
N ILE A 30 17.18 24.37 -11.11
CA ILE A 30 16.61 23.68 -9.93
C ILE A 30 15.22 23.11 -10.22
N LEU A 31 14.41 23.82 -11.00
CA LEU A 31 13.02 23.43 -11.29
C LEU A 31 12.94 22.10 -12.06
N PRO A 32 13.68 21.86 -13.16
CA PRO A 32 13.64 20.56 -13.83
C PRO A 32 14.22 19.43 -12.98
N VAL A 33 15.28 19.70 -12.20
CA VAL A 33 15.89 18.67 -11.33
C VAL A 33 14.94 18.27 -10.20
N SER A 34 14.30 19.23 -9.54
CA SER A 34 13.33 18.94 -8.49
C SER A 34 12.09 18.23 -9.03
N MET A 35 11.60 18.60 -10.21
CA MET A 35 10.51 17.91 -10.90
C MET A 35 10.88 16.45 -11.24
N LEU A 36 12.12 16.20 -11.69
CA LEU A 36 12.62 14.86 -12.00
C LEU A 36 12.72 13.99 -10.72
N ILE A 37 13.19 14.57 -9.62
CA ILE A 37 13.23 13.87 -8.31
C ILE A 37 11.82 13.50 -7.84
N ILE A 38 10.86 14.43 -7.91
CA ILE A 38 9.46 14.18 -7.55
C ILE A 38 8.86 13.09 -8.44
N PHE A 39 9.15 13.14 -9.75
CA PHE A 39 8.68 12.16 -10.72
C PHE A 39 9.26 10.76 -10.46
N LEU A 40 10.57 10.65 -10.19
CA LEU A 40 11.19 9.38 -9.82
C LEU A 40 10.65 8.83 -8.50
N PHE A 41 10.41 9.70 -7.51
CA PHE A 41 9.78 9.30 -6.26
C PHE A 41 8.36 8.77 -6.48
N TYR A 42 7.59 9.42 -7.37
CA TYR A 42 6.26 8.98 -7.76
C TYR A 42 6.26 7.61 -8.45
N ILE A 43 7.20 7.37 -9.39
CA ILE A 43 7.35 6.06 -10.04
C ILE A 43 7.78 4.99 -9.04
N ASN A 44 8.78 5.29 -8.20
CA ASN A 44 9.33 4.31 -7.27
C ASN A 44 8.31 3.90 -6.20
N SER A 45 7.46 4.83 -5.75
CA SER A 45 6.35 4.54 -4.83
C SER A 45 5.39 3.47 -5.38
N ARG A 46 5.13 3.46 -6.70
CA ARG A 46 4.28 2.43 -7.33
C ARG A 46 4.92 1.05 -7.44
N ARG A 47 6.26 0.95 -7.44
CA ARG A 47 6.99 -0.33 -7.58
C ARG A 47 7.00 -1.19 -6.32
N SER A 48 6.68 -0.61 -5.16
CA SER A 48 6.67 -1.33 -3.89
C SER A 48 5.64 -2.46 -3.86
N ALA A 49 4.52 -2.34 -4.59
CA ALA A 49 3.51 -3.38 -4.67
C ALA A 49 3.95 -4.54 -5.59
N THR A 50 4.62 -4.24 -6.71
CA THR A 50 4.95 -5.22 -7.76
C THR A 50 5.95 -6.27 -7.27
N SER A 51 6.95 -5.87 -6.46
CA SER A 51 8.00 -6.77 -5.98
C SER A 51 7.52 -7.91 -5.06
N LEU A 52 6.34 -7.76 -4.42
CA LEU A 52 5.78 -8.82 -3.57
C LEU A 52 5.10 -9.91 -4.39
N PHE A 53 4.42 -9.54 -5.47
CA PHE A 53 3.73 -10.49 -6.36
C PHE A 53 4.68 -11.24 -7.29
N ASP A 54 5.83 -10.65 -7.64
CA ASP A 54 6.88 -11.31 -8.45
C ASP A 54 7.48 -12.55 -7.78
N THR A 55 7.32 -12.69 -6.45
CA THR A 55 7.77 -13.89 -5.72
C THR A 55 6.81 -15.07 -5.82
N ILE A 56 5.61 -14.87 -6.38
CA ILE A 56 4.56 -15.88 -6.48
C ILE A 56 4.68 -16.57 -7.84
N PRO A 57 4.78 -17.91 -7.89
CA PRO A 57 4.79 -18.65 -9.15
C PRO A 57 3.56 -18.31 -10.01
N GLU A 58 3.74 -18.18 -11.32
CA GLU A 58 2.66 -17.84 -12.27
C GLU A 58 1.45 -18.80 -12.18
N LYS A 59 1.71 -20.09 -11.92
CA LYS A 59 0.67 -21.10 -11.69
C LYS A 59 -0.17 -20.83 -10.43
N ASP A 60 0.44 -20.28 -9.37
CA ASP A 60 -0.27 -19.93 -8.14
C ASP A 60 -1.10 -18.66 -8.34
N LEU A 61 -0.63 -17.72 -9.18
CA LEU A 61 -1.40 -16.54 -9.60
C LEU A 61 -2.66 -16.93 -10.39
N GLU A 62 -2.52 -17.81 -11.38
CA GLU A 62 -3.68 -18.34 -12.12
C GLU A 62 -4.67 -19.05 -11.19
N PHE A 63 -4.16 -19.86 -10.26
CA PHE A 63 -4.98 -20.50 -9.24
C PHE A 63 -5.72 -19.47 -8.37
N ILE A 64 -5.02 -18.44 -7.88
CA ILE A 64 -5.63 -17.39 -7.06
C ILE A 64 -6.70 -16.64 -7.85
N ASP A 65 -6.46 -16.30 -9.11
CA ASP A 65 -7.44 -15.60 -9.94
C ASP A 65 -8.68 -16.47 -10.23
N THR A 66 -8.50 -17.78 -10.44
CA THR A 66 -9.66 -18.68 -10.59
C THR A 66 -10.47 -18.77 -9.30
N VAL A 67 -9.84 -18.88 -8.13
CA VAL A 67 -10.54 -18.89 -6.84
C VAL A 67 -11.21 -17.55 -6.56
N ARG A 68 -10.55 -16.44 -6.90
CA ARG A 68 -11.10 -15.08 -6.80
C ARG A 68 -12.41 -14.96 -7.56
N LEU A 69 -12.42 -15.39 -8.83
CA LEU A 69 -13.60 -15.37 -9.68
C LEU A 69 -14.73 -16.28 -9.15
N GLN A 70 -14.39 -17.49 -8.69
CA GLN A 70 -15.38 -18.42 -8.12
C GLN A 70 -16.02 -17.89 -6.83
N LYS A 71 -15.24 -17.17 -6.01
CA LYS A 71 -15.67 -16.64 -4.71
C LYS A 71 -16.26 -15.23 -4.80
N GLY A 72 -16.26 -14.62 -5.98
CA GLY A 72 -16.77 -13.26 -6.19
C GLY A 72 -15.97 -12.20 -5.44
N LEU A 73 -14.65 -12.39 -5.33
CA LEU A 73 -13.76 -11.44 -4.69
C LEU A 73 -13.31 -10.35 -5.67
N GLU A 74 -13.16 -9.13 -5.14
CA GLU A 74 -12.60 -8.02 -5.91
C GLU A 74 -11.07 -8.15 -6.03
N GLU A 75 -10.48 -7.44 -6.99
CA GLU A 75 -9.03 -7.46 -7.19
C GLU A 75 -8.28 -6.89 -5.97
N PHE A 76 -8.84 -5.85 -5.33
CA PHE A 76 -8.31 -5.31 -4.09
C PHE A 76 -8.32 -6.33 -2.93
N ASP A 77 -9.35 -7.18 -2.84
CA ASP A 77 -9.45 -8.21 -1.81
C ASP A 77 -8.37 -9.29 -2.01
N ARG A 78 -8.09 -9.65 -3.26
CA ARG A 78 -7.00 -10.56 -3.63
C ARG A 78 -5.66 -10.02 -3.14
N ASP A 79 -5.36 -8.78 -3.51
CA ASP A 79 -4.06 -8.16 -3.22
C ASP A 79 -3.85 -8.04 -1.71
N PHE A 80 -4.89 -7.65 -0.96
CA PHE A 80 -4.86 -7.59 0.50
C PHE A 80 -4.58 -8.96 1.14
N LEU A 81 -5.25 -10.02 0.68
CA LEU A 81 -5.06 -11.37 1.22
C LEU A 81 -3.67 -11.93 0.92
N ILE A 82 -3.15 -11.65 -0.27
CA ILE A 82 -1.79 -12.05 -0.65
C ILE A 82 -0.77 -11.32 0.23
N GLU A 83 -0.89 -9.99 0.38
CA GLU A 83 0.00 -9.20 1.24
C GLU A 83 -0.01 -9.71 2.68
N LEU A 84 -1.20 -10.06 3.18
CA LEU A 84 -1.36 -10.61 4.52
C LEU A 84 -0.72 -11.99 4.67
N ALA A 85 -0.89 -12.86 3.66
CA ALA A 85 -0.28 -14.18 3.63
C ALA A 85 1.25 -14.08 3.68
N LEU A 86 1.84 -13.22 2.84
CA LEU A 86 3.28 -12.98 2.81
C LEU A 86 3.79 -12.44 4.14
N THR A 87 3.10 -11.46 4.72
CA THR A 87 3.45 -10.88 6.03
C THR A 87 3.43 -11.91 7.15
N SER A 88 2.48 -12.85 7.10
CA SER A 88 2.28 -13.87 8.12
C SER A 88 3.01 -15.18 7.84
N ARG A 89 3.88 -15.21 6.80
CA ARG A 89 4.63 -16.39 6.33
C ARG A 89 3.71 -17.58 6.02
N VAL A 90 2.58 -17.29 5.37
CA VAL A 90 1.62 -18.26 4.84
C VAL A 90 1.74 -18.28 3.32
N LYS A 91 1.58 -19.45 2.69
CA LYS A 91 1.58 -19.55 1.23
C LYS A 91 0.37 -18.78 0.65
N PRO A 92 0.55 -17.84 -0.28
CA PRO A 92 -0.53 -16.98 -0.79
C PRO A 92 -1.76 -17.74 -1.30
N GLY A 93 -1.59 -18.83 -2.06
CA GLY A 93 -2.73 -19.61 -2.56
C GLY A 93 -3.57 -20.29 -1.47
N TYR A 94 -2.95 -20.64 -0.33
CA TYR A 94 -3.63 -21.42 0.72
C TYR A 94 -4.60 -20.55 1.52
N ILE A 95 -4.37 -19.24 1.61
CA ILE A 95 -5.24 -18.33 2.36
C ILE A 95 -6.68 -18.30 1.81
N PHE A 96 -6.88 -18.67 0.54
CA PHE A 96 -8.18 -18.67 -0.12
C PHE A 96 -8.98 -19.97 0.02
N ILE A 97 -8.33 -21.07 0.44
CA ILE A 97 -8.92 -22.42 0.44
C ILE A 97 -8.86 -23.07 1.82
N ASP A 98 -7.83 -22.76 2.60
CA ASP A 98 -7.53 -23.40 3.88
C ASP A 98 -7.82 -22.43 5.04
N LEU A 99 -8.74 -22.84 5.91
CA LEU A 99 -9.16 -22.08 7.08
C LEU A 99 -8.03 -21.93 8.11
N ASP A 100 -7.15 -22.92 8.24
CA ASP A 100 -6.03 -22.87 9.18
C ASP A 100 -4.98 -21.87 8.71
N ALA A 101 -4.70 -21.87 7.40
CA ALA A 101 -3.84 -20.88 6.76
C ALA A 101 -4.38 -19.46 6.93
N PHE A 102 -5.69 -19.26 6.74
CA PHE A 102 -6.35 -17.98 6.97
C PHE A 102 -6.29 -17.56 8.44
N THR A 103 -6.59 -18.47 9.36
CA THR A 103 -6.59 -18.19 10.80
C THR A 103 -5.20 -17.81 11.31
N LYS A 104 -4.15 -18.43 10.78
CA LYS A 104 -2.77 -18.04 11.06
C LYS A 104 -2.45 -16.62 10.60
N ALA A 105 -2.93 -16.23 9.42
CA ALA A 105 -2.78 -14.87 8.91
C ALA A 105 -3.59 -13.85 9.72
N GLU A 106 -4.80 -14.20 10.14
CA GLU A 106 -5.64 -13.41 11.06
C GLU A 106 -4.95 -13.18 12.40
N GLN A 107 -4.38 -14.23 13.01
CA GLN A 107 -3.61 -14.12 14.25
C GLN A 107 -2.38 -13.23 14.07
N GLY A 108 -1.67 -13.34 12.95
CA GLY A 108 -0.54 -12.47 12.62
C GLY A 108 -0.93 -10.99 12.58
N LEU A 109 -2.06 -10.67 11.94
CA LEU A 109 -2.59 -9.30 11.92
C LEU A 109 -2.97 -8.81 13.32
N LYS A 110 -3.67 -9.67 14.08
CA LYS A 110 -4.11 -9.36 15.44
C LYS A 110 -2.92 -9.06 16.36
N SER A 111 -1.88 -9.90 16.33
CA SER A 111 -0.66 -9.69 17.11
C SER A 111 0.03 -8.38 16.75
N LYS A 112 0.15 -8.07 15.46
CA LYS A 112 0.76 -6.82 15.00
C LYS A 112 0.00 -5.57 15.46
N LEU A 113 -1.33 -5.60 15.43
CA LEU A 113 -2.16 -4.49 15.92
C LEU A 113 -2.01 -4.32 17.44
N LEU A 114 -1.96 -5.42 18.19
CA LEU A 114 -1.74 -5.39 19.64
C LEU A 114 -0.34 -4.85 20.00
N GLU A 115 0.71 -5.21 19.24
CA GLU A 115 2.06 -4.66 19.41
C GLU A 115 2.13 -3.16 19.14
N GLN A 116 1.28 -2.65 18.24
CA GLN A 116 1.18 -1.23 17.91
C GLN A 116 0.34 -0.44 18.92
N GLY A 117 -0.30 -1.11 19.88
CA GLY A 117 -1.18 -0.49 20.88
C GLY A 117 -2.60 -0.20 20.37
N ASP A 118 -2.95 -0.68 19.17
CA ASP A 118 -4.28 -0.52 18.58
C ASP A 118 -5.23 -1.63 19.04
N ASN A 119 -6.53 -1.33 19.09
CA ASN A 119 -7.55 -2.33 19.39
C ASN A 119 -7.97 -3.05 18.08
N PRO A 120 -7.73 -4.37 17.93
CA PRO A 120 -8.05 -5.12 16.72
C PRO A 120 -9.53 -5.02 16.33
N GLU A 121 -10.43 -4.92 17.30
CA GLU A 121 -11.87 -4.88 17.04
C GLU A 121 -12.34 -3.54 16.45
N LYS A 122 -11.56 -2.47 16.61
CA LYS A 122 -11.87 -1.15 16.04
C LYS A 122 -11.12 -0.86 14.75
N ASP A 123 -10.15 -1.70 14.38
CA ASP A 123 -9.36 -1.51 13.18
C ASP A 123 -10.15 -1.88 11.91
N ASN A 124 -10.16 -0.96 10.94
CA ASN A 124 -10.90 -1.15 9.68
C ASN A 124 -10.35 -2.33 8.86
N LYS A 125 -9.03 -2.58 8.89
CA LYS A 125 -8.42 -3.67 8.13
C LYS A 125 -8.76 -5.02 8.75
N TYR A 126 -8.75 -5.12 10.08
CA TYR A 126 -9.17 -6.32 10.78
C TYR A 126 -10.66 -6.63 10.55
N GLN A 127 -11.52 -5.61 10.60
CA GLN A 127 -12.94 -5.78 10.27
C GLN A 127 -13.17 -6.21 8.81
N HIS A 128 -12.39 -5.66 7.87
CA HIS A 128 -12.42 -6.10 6.47
C HIS A 128 -12.00 -7.57 6.33
N LEU A 129 -10.93 -7.98 7.03
CA LEU A 129 -10.47 -9.37 7.04
C LEU A 129 -11.56 -10.34 7.54
N LEU A 130 -12.30 -9.98 8.59
CA LEU A 130 -13.42 -10.80 9.10
C LEU A 130 -14.56 -10.93 8.08
N LYS A 131 -14.86 -9.87 7.31
CA LYS A 131 -15.82 -9.93 6.20
C LYS A 131 -15.33 -10.84 5.07
N LEU A 132 -14.03 -10.84 4.78
CA LEU A 132 -13.45 -11.74 3.78
C LEU A 132 -13.48 -13.18 4.24
N LYS A 133 -13.25 -13.44 5.54
CA LYS A 133 -13.36 -14.76 6.15
C LYS A 133 -14.74 -15.38 5.91
N SER A 134 -15.81 -14.62 6.18
CA SER A 134 -17.18 -15.10 6.00
C SER A 134 -17.53 -15.35 4.52
N LYS A 135 -17.04 -14.51 3.60
CA LYS A 135 -17.19 -14.70 2.15
C LYS A 135 -16.46 -15.96 1.65
N LEU A 136 -15.21 -16.16 2.08
CA LEU A 136 -14.35 -17.24 1.60
C LEU A 136 -14.79 -18.61 2.08
N PHE A 137 -15.09 -18.71 3.38
CA PHE A 137 -15.26 -19.99 4.06
C PHE A 137 -16.71 -20.35 4.39
N LYS A 138 -17.70 -19.51 4.01
CA LYS A 138 -19.13 -19.69 4.34
C LYS A 138 -19.29 -20.27 5.74
N THR A 139 -19.01 -19.48 6.76
CA THR A 139 -19.41 -19.82 8.12
C THR A 139 -20.94 -19.87 8.16
N HIS A 140 -21.50 -21.07 8.11
CA HIS A 140 -22.91 -21.34 8.40
C HIS A 140 -23.18 -21.19 9.90
#